data_AF-A0A660XP54-F1
#
_entry.id   AF-A0A660XP54-F1
#
_cell.length_a   1.000
_cell.length_b   1.000
_cell.length_c   1.000
_cell.angle_alpha   90.00
_cell.angle_beta   90.00
_cell.angle_gamma   90.00
#
_symmetry.space_group_name_H-M   'P 1'
#
loop_
_entity.id
_entity.type
_entity.pdbx_description
1 polymer ?
#
loop_
_entity_poly.entity_id
_entity_poly.type
_entity_poly.pdbx_seq_one_letter_code
_entity_poly.pdbx_strand_id
1 'polypeptide(L)'
;MQDSFKWLGFAMIAAIFLVYMVMASQFESLLDPFIIIFTVPLALIGAVWGLFLTGTTLSVTALIGIILLVGIVVNNGIVLVDYVNQLREKHGYNLWVAILIGGKRRMRPILMTALTTILAMMPLTLKLGSGAELWAPMARAVIGGLTFSTIFTLILIPIIYLYFEQISLKRAIKKHNVEMKPIGRPDDFDFSNIK
;
A
#
# COMPACT_ATOMS: atom_id res chain seq x y z
N MET A 1 12.08 29.65 1.19
CA MET A 1 11.93 28.31 1.82
C MET A 1 10.47 27.92 1.93
N GLN A 2 9.60 28.73 2.57
CA GLN A 2 8.15 28.45 2.65
C GLN A 2 7.48 28.23 1.28
N ASP A 3 7.89 28.94 0.23
CA ASP A 3 7.32 28.75 -1.11
C ASP A 3 7.64 27.37 -1.69
N SER A 4 8.86 26.85 -1.47
CA SER A 4 9.24 25.50 -1.90
C SER A 4 8.41 24.42 -1.19
N PHE A 5 8.14 24.60 0.11
CA PHE A 5 7.27 23.70 0.87
C PHE A 5 5.83 23.73 0.35
N LYS A 6 5.29 24.92 0.01
CA LYS A 6 3.95 25.06 -0.59
C LYS A 6 3.86 24.35 -1.94
N TRP A 7 4.83 24.56 -2.82
CA TRP A 7 4.88 23.91 -4.14
C TRP A 7 5.00 22.38 -4.03
N LEU A 8 5.80 21.88 -3.11
CA LEU A 8 5.91 20.44 -2.86
C LEU A 8 4.64 19.84 -2.24
N GLY A 9 3.98 20.57 -1.34
CA GLY A 9 2.67 20.17 -0.81
C GLY A 9 1.62 20.07 -1.92
N PHE A 10 1.57 21.06 -2.81
CA PHE A 10 0.71 21.03 -4.00
C PHE A 10 1.06 19.85 -4.92
N ALA A 11 2.35 19.63 -5.19
CA ALA A 11 2.82 18.52 -6.00
C ALA A 11 2.43 17.16 -5.40
N MET A 12 2.48 17.01 -4.08
CA MET A 12 2.05 15.78 -3.39
C MET A 12 0.56 15.52 -3.58
N ILE A 13 -0.29 16.54 -3.42
CA ILE A 13 -1.74 16.42 -3.65
C ILE A 13 -2.02 16.07 -5.10
N ALA A 14 -1.38 16.78 -6.04
CA ALA A 14 -1.50 16.50 -7.47
C ALA A 14 -1.05 15.08 -7.82
N ALA A 15 0.05 14.60 -7.22
CA ALA A 15 0.54 13.24 -7.43
C ALA A 15 -0.46 12.19 -6.93
N ILE A 16 -1.01 12.35 -5.72
CA ILE A 16 -2.04 11.44 -5.19
C ILE A 16 -3.28 11.43 -6.10
N PHE A 17 -3.70 12.60 -6.57
CA PHE A 17 -4.84 12.73 -7.48
C PHE A 17 -4.62 12.07 -8.84
N LEU A 18 -3.45 12.30 -9.46
CA LEU A 18 -3.11 11.65 -10.73
C LEU A 18 -2.99 10.14 -10.58
N VAL A 19 -2.36 9.67 -9.51
CA VAL A 19 -2.26 8.24 -9.20
C VAL A 19 -3.65 7.63 -9.01
N TYR A 20 -4.58 8.32 -8.33
CA TYR A 20 -5.97 7.89 -8.22
C TYR A 20 -6.64 7.73 -9.59
N MET A 21 -6.52 8.74 -10.47
CA MET A 21 -7.13 8.72 -11.80
C MET A 21 -6.60 7.56 -12.65
N VAL A 22 -5.28 7.36 -12.66
CA VAL A 22 -4.66 6.25 -13.39
C VAL A 22 -5.15 4.90 -12.86
N MET A 23 -5.21 4.73 -11.53
CA MET A 23 -5.73 3.49 -10.94
C MET A 23 -7.21 3.26 -11.21
N ALA A 24 -8.03 4.31 -11.14
CA ALA A 24 -9.46 4.23 -11.46
C ALA A 24 -9.69 3.79 -12.91
N SER A 25 -8.87 4.29 -13.84
CA SER A 25 -8.87 3.84 -15.22
C SER A 25 -8.37 2.39 -15.36
N GLN A 26 -7.39 1.98 -14.56
CA GLN A 26 -6.77 0.65 -14.66
C GLN A 26 -7.66 -0.47 -14.11
N PHE A 27 -8.35 -0.22 -13.01
CA PHE A 27 -9.19 -1.20 -12.33
C PHE A 27 -10.66 -1.15 -12.76
N GLU A 28 -11.04 -0.22 -13.65
CA GLU A 28 -12.43 0.03 -14.04
C GLU A 28 -13.38 0.20 -12.84
N SER A 29 -12.83 0.64 -11.70
CA SER A 29 -13.45 0.62 -10.38
C SER A 29 -12.95 1.81 -9.57
N LEU A 30 -13.86 2.49 -8.87
CA LEU A 30 -13.53 3.61 -8.00
C LEU A 30 -13.22 3.17 -6.55
N LEU A 31 -13.60 1.95 -6.18
CA LEU A 31 -13.41 1.41 -4.84
C LEU A 31 -11.99 0.86 -4.65
N ASP A 32 -11.46 0.13 -5.63
CA ASP A 32 -10.12 -0.46 -5.52
C ASP A 32 -9.01 0.60 -5.35
N PRO A 33 -8.98 1.69 -6.16
CA PRO A 33 -8.04 2.80 -5.96
C PRO A 33 -8.20 3.49 -4.60
N PHE A 34 -9.43 3.59 -4.11
CA PHE A 34 -9.71 4.23 -2.82
C PHE A 34 -9.13 3.43 -1.65
N ILE A 35 -9.26 2.10 -1.69
CA ILE A 35 -8.67 1.19 -0.70
C ILE A 35 -7.13 1.30 -0.73
N ILE A 36 -6.54 1.40 -1.92
CA ILE A 36 -5.09 1.54 -2.07
C ILE A 36 -4.60 2.89 -1.52
N ILE A 37 -5.27 4.01 -1.81
CA ILE A 37 -4.87 5.34 -1.31
C ILE A 37 -4.93 5.43 0.21
N PHE A 38 -5.78 4.63 0.85
CA PHE A 38 -5.83 4.57 2.32
C PHE A 38 -4.49 4.15 2.95
N THR A 39 -3.58 3.51 2.19
CA THR A 39 -2.22 3.17 2.65
C THR A 39 -1.27 4.36 2.70
N VAL A 40 -1.53 5.43 1.94
CA VAL A 40 -0.66 6.61 1.85
C VAL A 40 -0.54 7.35 3.19
N PRO A 41 -1.63 7.65 3.92
CA PRO A 41 -1.53 8.22 5.26
C PRO A 41 -0.68 7.40 6.24
N LEU A 42 -0.74 6.06 6.17
CA LEU A 42 0.09 5.21 7.03
C LEU A 42 1.58 5.33 6.68
N ALA A 43 1.90 5.43 5.39
CA ALA A 43 3.27 5.66 4.95
C ALA A 43 3.80 7.01 5.42
N LEU A 44 2.97 8.06 5.38
CA LEU A 44 3.32 9.38 5.91
C LEU A 44 3.63 9.34 7.41
N ILE A 45 2.80 8.65 8.19
CA ILE A 45 3.03 8.45 9.63
C ILE A 45 4.37 7.74 9.85
N GLY A 46 4.64 6.66 9.10
CA GLY A 46 5.90 5.95 9.17
C GLY A 46 7.12 6.79 8.78
N ALA A 47 6.98 7.64 7.77
CA ALA A 47 8.06 8.52 7.31
C ALA A 47 8.39 9.59 8.36
N VAL A 48 7.37 10.24 8.92
CA VAL A 48 7.53 11.21 10.01
C VAL A 48 8.14 10.53 11.25
N TRP A 49 7.68 9.33 11.58
CA TRP A 49 8.22 8.58 12.71
C TRP A 49 9.67 8.14 12.50
N GLY A 50 10.04 7.74 11.29
CA GLY A 50 11.43 7.44 10.92
C GLY A 50 12.35 8.66 10.99
N LEU A 51 11.86 9.83 10.56
CA LEU A 51 12.59 11.09 10.69
C LEU A 51 12.77 11.48 12.17
N PHE A 52 11.73 11.28 12.99
CA PHE A 52 11.77 11.54 14.42
C PHE A 52 12.79 10.65 15.14
N LEU A 53 12.79 9.34 14.88
CA LEU A 53 13.73 8.39 15.47
C LEU A 53 15.20 8.70 15.11
N THR A 54 15.42 9.21 13.90
CA THR A 54 16.77 9.55 13.40
C THR A 54 17.18 10.99 13.73
N GLY A 55 16.35 11.75 14.45
CA GLY A 55 16.60 13.15 14.79
C GLY A 55 16.73 14.07 13.58
N THR A 56 16.15 13.69 12.43
CA THR A 56 16.32 14.43 11.18
C THR A 56 15.16 15.40 10.97
N THR A 57 15.48 16.66 10.65
CA THR A 57 14.45 17.69 10.40
C THR A 57 13.71 17.45 9.08
N LEU A 58 12.47 17.91 9.00
CA LEU A 58 11.70 17.94 7.76
C LEU A 58 12.30 18.96 6.78
N SER A 59 13.07 18.48 5.80
CA SER A 59 13.69 19.29 4.75
C SER A 59 12.95 19.16 3.42
N VAL A 60 13.31 20.01 2.44
CA VAL A 60 12.84 19.89 1.04
C VAL A 60 13.17 18.50 0.47
N THR A 61 14.35 17.96 0.78
CA THR A 61 14.76 16.62 0.32
C THR A 61 14.00 15.49 1.02
N ALA A 62 13.63 15.66 2.29
CA ALA A 62 12.74 14.73 2.99
C ALA A 62 11.34 14.70 2.34
N LEU A 63 10.81 15.85 1.93
CA LEU A 63 9.52 15.94 1.21
C LEU A 63 9.57 15.26 -0.16
N ILE A 64 10.66 15.41 -0.91
CA ILE A 64 10.86 14.67 -2.17
C ILE A 64 10.83 13.16 -1.89
N GLY A 65 11.47 12.72 -0.81
CA GLY A 65 11.43 11.32 -0.37
C GLY A 65 10.02 10.85 -0.01
N ILE A 66 9.22 11.70 0.64
CA ILE A 66 7.82 11.42 0.94
C ILE A 66 7.00 11.27 -0.36
N ILE A 67 7.19 12.16 -1.35
CA ILE A 67 6.50 12.05 -2.64
C ILE A 67 6.85 10.74 -3.34
N LEU A 68 8.13 10.36 -3.33
CA LEU A 68 8.60 9.09 -3.88
C LEU A 68 8.01 7.89 -3.12
N LEU A 69 7.92 7.96 -1.79
CA LEU A 69 7.31 6.94 -0.95
C LEU A 69 5.84 6.69 -1.29
N VAL A 70 5.07 7.75 -1.62
CA VAL A 70 3.65 7.59 -2.04
C VAL A 70 3.55 6.60 -3.20
N GLY A 71 4.38 6.74 -4.23
CA GLY A 71 4.36 5.85 -5.39
C GLY A 71 4.74 4.40 -5.05
N ILE A 72 5.76 4.22 -4.22
CA ILE A 72 6.21 2.88 -3.81
C ILE A 72 5.12 2.15 -3.01
N VAL A 73 4.49 2.85 -2.06
CA VAL A 73 3.46 2.25 -1.20
C VAL A 73 2.19 1.95 -1.99
N VAL A 74 1.79 2.86 -2.88
CA VAL A 74 0.69 2.61 -3.80
C VAL A 74 0.97 1.38 -4.68
N ASN A 75 2.18 1.23 -5.21
CA ASN A 75 2.54 0.05 -6.01
C ASN A 75 2.40 -1.26 -5.21
N ASN A 76 2.82 -1.27 -3.94
CA ASN A 76 2.63 -2.44 -3.07
C ASN A 76 1.14 -2.79 -2.90
N GLY A 77 0.27 -1.79 -2.81
CA GLY A 77 -1.18 -1.97 -2.76
C GLY A 77 -1.77 -2.45 -4.09
N ILE A 78 -1.36 -1.84 -5.22
CA ILE A 78 -1.78 -2.22 -6.58
C ILE A 78 -1.53 -3.71 -6.81
N VAL A 79 -0.31 -4.20 -6.56
CA VAL A 79 0.06 -5.60 -6.84
C VAL A 79 -0.78 -6.60 -6.03
N LEU A 80 -1.17 -6.23 -4.81
CA LEU A 80 -2.00 -7.09 -3.97
C LEU A 80 -3.47 -7.09 -4.44
N VAL A 81 -4.06 -5.91 -4.62
CA VAL A 81 -5.47 -5.76 -5.02
C VAL A 81 -5.70 -6.30 -6.43
N ASP A 82 -4.81 -6.00 -7.37
CA ASP A 82 -4.85 -6.53 -8.73
C ASP A 82 -4.87 -8.06 -8.73
N TYR A 83 -4.01 -8.69 -7.92
CA TYR A 83 -3.97 -10.14 -7.87
C TYR A 83 -5.21 -10.77 -7.23
N VAL A 84 -5.80 -10.10 -6.23
CA VAL A 84 -7.09 -10.51 -5.65
C VAL A 84 -8.21 -10.39 -6.69
N ASN A 85 -8.28 -9.29 -7.44
CA ASN A 85 -9.26 -9.11 -8.52
C ASN A 85 -9.09 -10.16 -9.62
N GLN A 86 -7.86 -10.43 -10.06
CA GLN A 86 -7.59 -11.50 -11.03
C GLN A 86 -8.02 -12.89 -10.53
N LEU A 87 -7.83 -13.20 -9.25
CA LEU A 87 -8.30 -14.47 -8.66
C LEU A 87 -9.82 -14.58 -8.65
N ARG A 88 -10.53 -13.46 -8.50
CA ARG A 88 -11.99 -13.43 -8.52
C ARG A 88 -12.54 -13.55 -9.93
N GLU A 89 -12.00 -12.76 -10.86
CA GLU A 89 -12.50 -12.71 -12.24
C GLU A 89 -12.16 -13.97 -13.04
N LYS A 90 -10.92 -14.47 -12.93
CA LYS A 90 -10.44 -15.60 -13.77
C LYS A 90 -10.74 -16.97 -13.17
N HIS A 91 -10.76 -17.08 -11.84
CA HIS A 91 -10.90 -18.37 -11.15
C HIS A 91 -12.22 -18.52 -10.37
N GLY A 92 -13.05 -17.46 -10.30
CA GLY A 92 -14.34 -17.50 -9.61
C GLY A 92 -14.22 -17.73 -8.09
N TYR A 93 -13.04 -17.52 -7.50
CA TYR A 93 -12.85 -17.73 -6.07
C TYR A 93 -13.73 -16.78 -5.26
N ASN A 94 -14.31 -17.30 -4.18
CA ASN A 94 -14.93 -16.46 -3.16
C ASN A 94 -13.89 -15.47 -2.62
N LEU A 95 -14.31 -14.24 -2.38
CA LEU A 95 -13.49 -13.13 -1.90
C LEU A 95 -12.49 -13.55 -0.82
N TRP A 96 -12.98 -14.25 0.21
CA TRP A 96 -12.17 -14.70 1.34
C TRP A 96 -10.99 -15.58 0.90
N VAL A 97 -11.26 -16.51 -0.01
CA VAL A 97 -10.26 -17.42 -0.57
C VAL A 97 -9.30 -16.65 -1.47
N ALA A 98 -9.80 -15.71 -2.28
CA ALA A 98 -8.98 -14.86 -3.14
C ALA A 98 -8.01 -13.98 -2.35
N ILE A 99 -8.44 -13.38 -1.23
CA ILE A 99 -7.56 -12.58 -0.35
C ILE A 99 -6.54 -13.46 0.36
N LEU A 100 -6.92 -14.65 0.83
CA LEU A 100 -6.01 -15.54 1.55
C LEU A 100 -4.91 -16.06 0.62
N ILE A 101 -5.28 -16.54 -0.56
CA ILE A 101 -4.32 -16.97 -1.60
C ILE A 101 -3.50 -15.78 -2.09
N GLY A 102 -4.17 -14.66 -2.34
CA GLY A 102 -3.55 -13.45 -2.89
C GLY A 102 -2.54 -12.83 -1.95
N GLY A 103 -2.89 -12.69 -0.68
CA GLY A 103 -2.01 -12.31 0.40
C GLY A 103 -0.79 -13.23 0.45
N LYS A 104 -0.98 -14.53 0.67
CA LYS A 104 0.12 -15.51 0.80
C LYS A 104 1.10 -15.48 -0.37
N ARG A 105 0.60 -15.38 -1.61
CA ARG A 105 1.45 -15.36 -2.82
C ARG A 105 2.14 -14.02 -3.05
N ARG A 106 1.53 -12.88 -2.69
CA ARG A 106 2.10 -11.55 -2.89
C ARG A 106 2.93 -11.04 -1.72
N MET A 107 2.80 -11.62 -0.52
CA MET A 107 3.64 -11.27 0.65
C MET A 107 5.13 -11.31 0.30
N ARG A 108 5.59 -12.38 -0.35
CA ARG A 108 7.01 -12.55 -0.70
C ARG A 108 7.50 -11.47 -1.68
N PRO A 109 6.85 -11.24 -2.84
CA PRO A 109 7.18 -10.14 -3.73
C PRO A 109 7.21 -8.76 -3.06
N ILE A 110 6.21 -8.42 -2.26
CA ILE A 110 6.11 -7.11 -1.60
C ILE A 110 7.24 -6.91 -0.58
N LEU A 111 7.58 -7.96 0.17
CA LEU A 111 8.71 -7.91 1.10
C LEU A 111 10.04 -7.79 0.35
N MET A 112 10.21 -8.49 -0.78
CA MET A 112 11.42 -8.38 -1.60
C MET A 112 11.62 -6.95 -2.11
N THR A 113 10.60 -6.31 -2.69
CA THR A 113 10.71 -4.93 -3.18
C THR A 113 11.00 -3.93 -2.07
N ALA A 114 10.35 -4.10 -0.91
CA ALA A 114 10.59 -3.27 0.26
C ALA A 114 12.03 -3.40 0.77
N LEU A 115 12.52 -4.63 0.93
CA LEU A 115 13.89 -4.90 1.37
C LEU A 115 14.93 -4.38 0.39
N THR A 116 14.73 -4.59 -0.92
CA THR A 116 15.63 -4.06 -1.95
C THR A 116 15.73 -2.54 -1.85
N THR A 117 14.61 -1.83 -1.68
CA THR A 117 14.60 -0.37 -1.55
C THR A 117 15.27 0.09 -0.27
N ILE A 118 15.00 -0.58 0.86
CA ILE A 118 15.62 -0.25 2.15
C ILE A 118 17.14 -0.44 2.08
N LEU A 119 17.61 -1.57 1.54
CA LEU A 119 19.03 -1.86 1.40
C LEU A 119 19.71 -0.88 0.43
N ALA A 120 19.05 -0.51 -0.67
CA ALA A 120 19.55 0.48 -1.61
C ALA A 120 19.71 1.88 -0.98
N MET A 121 18.80 2.25 -0.07
CA MET A 121 18.83 3.55 0.61
C MET A 121 19.67 3.56 1.89
N MET A 122 20.02 2.41 2.45
CA MET A 122 20.85 2.27 3.64
C MET A 122 22.18 3.06 3.55
N PRO A 123 23.00 2.97 2.50
CA PRO A 123 24.27 3.71 2.44
C PRO A 123 24.07 5.23 2.43
N LEU A 124 22.99 5.73 1.82
CA LEU A 124 22.64 7.16 1.80
C LEU A 124 22.33 7.69 3.21
N THR A 125 21.79 6.86 4.10
CA THR A 125 21.51 7.27 5.48
C THR A 125 22.76 7.49 6.33
N LEU A 126 23.84 6.77 6.01
CA LEU A 126 25.13 6.81 6.70
C LEU A 126 25.98 8.03 6.30
N LYS A 127 25.48 8.87 5.38
CA LYS A 127 26.18 10.08 4.88
C LYS A 127 27.59 9.77 4.34
N LEU A 128 27.80 8.58 3.79
CA LEU A 128 29.09 8.18 3.24
C LEU A 128 29.32 8.91 1.91
N GLY A 129 30.23 9.89 1.91
CA GLY A 129 30.65 10.62 0.71
C GLY A 129 30.22 12.09 0.65
N SER A 130 30.80 12.83 -0.29
CA SER A 130 30.48 14.24 -0.53
C SER A 130 29.05 14.39 -1.05
N GLY A 131 28.28 15.30 -0.43
CA GLY A 131 26.88 15.56 -0.80
C GLY A 131 25.84 14.56 -0.22
N ALA A 132 26.27 13.50 0.46
CA ALA A 132 25.34 12.53 1.06
C ALA A 132 24.48 13.13 2.19
N GLU A 133 24.94 14.23 2.80
CA GLU A 133 24.17 14.97 3.81
C GLU A 133 22.86 15.56 3.28
N LEU A 134 22.83 15.93 1.99
CA LEU A 134 21.65 16.49 1.35
C LEU A 134 20.57 15.43 1.11
N TRP A 135 21.00 14.20 0.79
CA TRP A 135 20.14 13.08 0.44
C TRP A 135 19.78 12.17 1.63
N ALA A 136 20.52 12.26 2.74
CA ALA A 136 20.24 11.46 3.94
C ALA A 136 18.82 11.65 4.49
N PRO A 137 18.24 12.87 4.58
CA PRO A 137 16.86 13.05 5.04
C PRO A 137 15.83 12.35 4.13
N MET A 138 16.06 12.35 2.81
CA MET A 138 15.23 11.65 1.83
C MET A 138 15.24 10.14 2.10
N ALA A 139 16.44 9.56 2.21
CA ALA A 139 16.61 8.13 2.44
C ALA A 139 15.98 7.67 3.77
N ARG A 140 16.15 8.46 4.85
CA ARG A 140 15.56 8.14 6.17
C ARG A 140 14.03 8.18 6.15
N ALA A 141 13.45 9.17 5.48
CA ALA A 141 11.99 9.28 5.32
C ALA A 141 11.43 8.07 4.56
N VAL A 142 12.08 7.66 3.47
CA VAL A 142 11.66 6.50 2.67
C VAL A 142 11.81 5.21 3.46
N ILE A 143 12.93 4.97 4.15
CA ILE A 143 13.13 3.74 4.93
C ILE A 143 12.10 3.63 6.07
N GLY A 144 11.91 4.69 6.85
CA GLY A 144 10.94 4.69 7.95
C GLY A 144 9.51 4.48 7.46
N GLY A 145 9.14 5.22 6.41
CA GLY A 145 7.83 5.13 5.78
C GLY A 145 7.57 3.77 5.15
N LEU A 146 8.55 3.19 4.45
CA LEU A 146 8.41 1.90 3.79
C LEU A 146 8.38 0.74 4.79
N THR A 147 9.19 0.80 5.85
CA THR A 147 9.18 -0.23 6.90
C THR A 147 7.81 -0.29 7.59
N PHE A 148 7.28 0.86 7.99
CA PHE A 148 5.98 0.94 8.64
C PHE A 148 4.86 0.59 7.66
N SER A 149 4.83 1.23 6.48
CA SER A 149 3.78 0.99 5.49
C SER A 149 3.75 -0.43 4.99
N THR A 150 4.88 -1.11 4.76
CA THR A 150 4.86 -2.51 4.28
C THR A 150 4.23 -3.45 5.30
N ILE A 151 4.58 -3.31 6.59
CA ILE A 151 3.98 -4.13 7.66
C ILE A 151 2.46 -3.88 7.73
N PHE A 152 2.06 -2.61 7.74
CA PHE A 152 0.65 -2.26 7.82
C PHE A 152 -0.11 -2.62 6.55
N THR A 153 0.44 -2.42 5.36
CA THR A 153 -0.21 -2.71 4.07
C THR A 153 -0.54 -4.20 3.93
N LEU A 154 0.37 -5.07 4.35
CA LEU A 154 0.17 -6.53 4.31
C LEU A 154 -0.95 -7.02 5.24
N ILE A 155 -1.25 -6.29 6.32
CA ILE A 155 -2.30 -6.64 7.29
C ILE A 155 -3.60 -5.88 7.00
N LEU A 156 -3.48 -4.59 6.75
CA LEU A 156 -4.58 -3.62 6.64
C LEU A 156 -5.33 -3.76 5.31
N ILE A 157 -4.65 -3.97 4.17
CA ILE A 157 -5.34 -4.14 2.88
C ILE A 157 -6.32 -5.33 2.93
N PRO A 158 -5.92 -6.54 3.37
CA PRO A 158 -6.85 -7.65 3.52
C PRO A 158 -8.07 -7.30 4.37
N ILE A 159 -7.87 -6.64 5.51
CA ILE A 159 -8.94 -6.29 6.45
C ILE A 159 -9.90 -5.26 5.85
N ILE A 160 -9.37 -4.20 5.25
CA ILE A 160 -10.18 -3.13 4.63
C ILE A 160 -10.96 -3.70 3.44
N TYR A 161 -10.31 -4.50 2.59
CA TYR A 161 -10.94 -5.10 1.43
C TYR A 161 -12.09 -6.03 1.84
N LEU A 162 -11.90 -6.85 2.88
CA LEU A 162 -12.96 -7.67 3.48
C LEU A 162 -14.11 -6.84 4.03
N TYR A 163 -13.82 -5.75 4.75
CA TYR A 163 -14.84 -4.89 5.35
C TYR A 163 -15.70 -4.19 4.29
N PHE A 164 -15.06 -3.57 3.28
CA PHE A 164 -15.77 -2.87 2.22
C PHE A 164 -16.62 -3.82 1.38
N GLU A 165 -16.13 -5.02 1.12
CA GLU A 165 -16.89 -5.97 0.32
C GLU A 165 -17.99 -6.68 1.11
N GLN A 166 -17.80 -6.96 2.41
CA GLN A 166 -18.91 -7.38 3.27
C GLN A 166 -20.07 -6.37 3.26
N ILE A 167 -19.76 -5.07 3.20
CA ILE A 167 -20.76 -4.00 3.08
C ILE A 167 -21.42 -4.04 1.69
N SER A 168 -20.65 -4.22 0.62
CA SER A 168 -21.17 -4.35 -0.75
C SER A 168 -22.08 -5.57 -0.91
N LEU A 169 -21.69 -6.74 -0.36
CA LEU A 169 -22.50 -7.96 -0.35
C LEU A 169 -23.77 -7.78 0.47
N LYS A 170 -23.70 -7.19 1.68
CA LYS A 170 -24.89 -6.87 2.49
C LYS A 170 -25.85 -5.92 1.78
N ARG A 171 -25.33 -4.95 1.02
CA ARG A 171 -26.15 -4.01 0.22
C ARG A 171 -26.76 -4.69 -1.01
N ALA A 172 -26.04 -5.58 -1.69
CA ALA A 172 -26.54 -6.36 -2.82
C ALA A 172 -27.65 -7.35 -2.39
N ILE A 173 -27.45 -8.03 -1.25
CA ILE A 173 -28.43 -8.95 -0.64
C ILE A 173 -29.69 -8.20 -0.20
N LYS A 174 -29.55 -7.04 0.45
CA LYS A 174 -30.70 -6.18 0.83
C LYS A 174 -31.48 -5.67 -0.39
N LYS A 175 -30.84 -5.55 -1.56
CA LYS A 175 -31.46 -5.11 -2.81
C LYS A 175 -32.12 -6.24 -3.61
N HIS A 176 -31.70 -7.51 -3.44
CA HIS A 176 -32.18 -8.65 -4.24
C HIS A 176 -32.89 -9.78 -3.46
N ASN A 177 -33.12 -9.65 -2.14
CA ASN A 177 -33.90 -10.59 -1.33
C ASN A 177 -33.49 -12.07 -1.51
N VAL A 178 -32.19 -12.32 -1.71
CA VAL A 178 -31.64 -13.67 -1.90
C VAL A 178 -31.33 -14.27 -0.53
N GLU A 179 -31.97 -15.39 -0.21
CA GLU A 179 -31.70 -16.17 1.01
C GLU A 179 -30.24 -16.62 1.06
N MET A 180 -29.60 -16.45 2.22
CA MET A 180 -28.22 -16.87 2.43
C MET A 180 -28.11 -18.40 2.39
N LYS A 181 -27.24 -18.92 1.51
CA LYS A 181 -26.55 -20.17 1.83
C LYS A 181 -25.48 -19.82 2.89
N PRO A 182 -25.45 -20.48 4.05
CA PRO A 182 -24.53 -20.13 5.12
C PRO A 182 -23.11 -20.14 4.57
N ILE A 183 -22.36 -19.07 4.86
CA ILE A 183 -20.93 -18.98 4.57
C ILE A 183 -20.29 -20.10 5.38
N GLY A 184 -20.01 -21.23 4.70
CA GLY A 184 -19.42 -22.41 5.30
C GLY A 184 -18.14 -22.03 6.03
N ARG A 185 -18.04 -22.50 7.27
CA ARG A 185 -16.82 -22.46 8.06
C ARG A 185 -15.71 -23.18 7.25
N PRO A 186 -14.46 -22.69 7.22
CA PRO A 186 -13.37 -23.23 6.39
C PRO A 186 -12.83 -24.56 6.94
N ASP A 187 -13.71 -25.47 7.32
CA ASP A 187 -13.38 -26.73 7.99
C ASP A 187 -13.05 -27.83 6.94
N ASP A 188 -13.34 -27.55 5.66
CA ASP A 188 -13.17 -28.46 4.52
C ASP A 188 -11.95 -28.10 3.64
N PHE A 189 -11.22 -27.02 3.99
CA PHE A 189 -10.17 -26.48 3.13
C PHE A 189 -8.83 -27.19 3.40
N ASP A 190 -8.55 -28.21 2.60
CA ASP A 190 -7.30 -28.95 2.65
C ASP A 190 -6.11 -28.07 2.20
N PHE A 191 -5.28 -27.67 3.17
CA PHE A 191 -4.05 -26.89 2.96
C PHE A 191 -2.99 -27.65 2.14
N SER A 192 -3.18 -28.95 1.85
CA SER A 192 -2.26 -29.78 1.07
C SER A 192 -2.14 -29.37 -0.41
N ASN A 193 -3.15 -28.66 -0.95
CA ASN A 193 -3.20 -28.26 -2.37
C ASN A 193 -2.57 -26.88 -2.67
N ILE A 194 -1.98 -26.21 -1.67
CA ILE A 194 -1.22 -24.98 -1.90
C ILE A 194 0.23 -25.34 -2.23
N LYS A 195 0.47 -25.69 -3.50
CA LYS A 195 1.81 -25.64 -4.11
C LYS A 195 2.07 -24.26 -4.74
#